data_AF-A0A3S3Q6F5-F1
#
_entry.id   AF-A0A3S3Q6F5-F1
#
_cell.length_a   1.000
_cell.length_b   1.000
_cell.length_c   1.000
_cell.angle_alpha   90.00
_cell.angle_beta   90.00
_cell.angle_gamma   90.00
#
_symmetry.space_group_name_H-M   'P 1'
#
loop_
_entity.id
_entity.type
_entity.pdbx_description
1 polymer ?
#
loop_
_entity_poly.entity_id
_entity_poly.type
_entity_poly.pdbx_seq_one_letter_code
_entity_poly.pdbx_strand_id
1 'polypeptide(L)'
;MHTSDSNRLLLELEKKRRDINRAIINPRIDELSLDDLEPILSMVANARADYLCALFALTTGDTGIPNEDQVEELRLRRQTFDELVSAVNALETVIQRGYLDVKASRG
;
A
#
# COMPACT_ATOMS: atom_id res chain seq x y z
N MET A 1 40.55 -1.78 -5.19
CA MET A 1 40.39 -0.73 -4.16
C MET A 1 39.23 0.21 -4.52
N HIS A 2 38.04 -0.31 -4.86
CA HIS A 2 36.88 0.51 -5.31
C HIS A 2 35.57 0.22 -4.56
N THR A 3 35.46 -0.93 -3.88
CA THR A 3 34.27 -1.33 -3.15
C THR A 3 33.99 -0.50 -1.89
N SER A 4 35.03 0.06 -1.27
CA SER A 4 34.90 0.85 -0.04
C SER A 4 34.20 2.21 -0.27
N ASP A 5 34.59 2.93 -1.33
CA ASP A 5 33.99 4.22 -1.65
C ASP A 5 32.54 4.11 -2.13
N SER A 6 32.22 3.08 -2.93
CA SER A 6 30.84 2.80 -3.34
C SER A 6 29.94 2.50 -2.14
N ASN A 7 30.40 1.67 -1.20
CA ASN A 7 29.64 1.36 0.01
C ASN A 7 29.42 2.61 0.88
N ARG A 8 30.45 3.46 1.01
CA ARG A 8 30.33 4.74 1.73
C ARG A 8 29.31 5.67 1.07
N LEU A 9 29.32 5.79 -0.26
CA LEU A 9 28.35 6.60 -0.98
C LEU A 9 26.92 6.08 -0.81
N LEU A 10 26.72 4.75 -0.84
CA LEU A 10 25.40 4.14 -0.61
C LEU A 10 24.87 4.42 0.80
N LEU A 11 25.72 4.41 1.82
CA LEU A 11 25.34 4.76 3.20
C LEU A 11 24.94 6.23 3.32
N GLU A 12 25.72 7.15 2.74
CA GLU A 12 25.38 8.58 2.72
C GLU A 12 24.08 8.84 1.94
N LEU A 13 23.88 8.15 0.83
CA LEU A 13 22.64 8.22 0.04
C LEU A 13 21.44 7.75 0.86
N GLU A 14 21.54 6.64 1.58
CA GLU A 14 20.44 6.12 2.40
C GLU A 14 20.05 7.10 3.51
N LYS A 15 21.06 7.65 4.21
CA LYS A 15 20.84 8.69 5.23
C LYS A 15 20.16 9.92 4.62
N LYS A 16 20.70 10.44 3.52
CA LYS A 16 20.16 11.62 2.84
C LYS A 16 18.73 11.40 2.34
N ARG A 17 18.45 10.22 1.79
CA ARG A 17 17.12 9.81 1.34
C ARG A 17 16.14 9.83 2.51
N ARG A 18 16.51 9.25 3.66
CA ARG A 18 15.66 9.27 4.86
C ARG A 18 15.38 10.69 5.34
N ASP A 19 16.42 11.53 5.45
CA ASP A 19 16.28 12.90 5.93
C ASP A 19 15.36 13.74 5.03
N ILE A 20 15.53 13.61 3.70
CA ILE A 20 14.68 14.31 2.72
C ILE A 20 13.23 13.84 2.80
N ASN A 21 13.00 12.53 2.80
CA ASN A 21 11.62 11.99 2.87
C ASN A 21 10.93 12.43 4.16
N ARG A 22 11.61 12.35 5.30
CA ARG A 22 11.05 12.79 6.58
C ARG A 22 10.71 14.28 6.61
N ALA A 23 11.58 15.13 6.07
CA ALA A 23 11.33 16.57 5.98
C ALA A 23 10.13 16.93 5.07
N ILE A 24 9.82 16.10 4.06
CA ILE A 24 8.72 16.33 3.12
C ILE A 24 7.41 15.70 3.61
N ILE A 25 7.47 14.52 4.21
CA ILE A 25 6.30 13.70 4.55
C ILE A 25 5.70 14.10 5.89
N ASN A 26 6.50 14.26 6.96
CA ASN A 26 5.99 14.58 8.30
C ASN A 26 5.08 15.84 8.36
N PRO A 27 5.34 16.92 7.62
CA PRO A 27 4.44 18.09 7.65
C PRO A 27 3.10 17.85 6.95
N ARG A 28 2.93 16.75 6.21
CA ARG A 28 1.74 16.45 5.40
C ARG A 28 0.90 15.31 5.95
N ILE A 29 1.50 14.46 6.77
CA ILE A 29 0.86 13.30 7.39
C ILE A 29 1.20 13.39 8.88
N ASP A 30 0.16 13.53 9.70
CA ASP A 30 0.32 13.57 11.15
C ASP A 30 0.99 12.29 11.68
N GLU A 31 1.56 12.38 12.89
CA GLU A 31 2.21 11.24 13.54
C GLU A 31 1.26 10.05 13.67
N LEU A 32 1.67 8.95 13.04
CA LEU A 32 0.81 7.80 12.74
C LEU A 32 0.67 6.88 13.96
N SER A 33 -0.55 6.48 14.29
CA SER A 33 -0.83 5.39 15.23
C SER A 33 -1.47 4.19 14.53
N LEU A 34 -1.56 3.05 15.23
CA LEU A 34 -2.30 1.89 14.71
C LEU A 34 -3.79 2.21 14.49
N ASP A 35 -4.38 3.03 15.35
CA ASP A 35 -5.79 3.44 15.23
C ASP A 35 -6.01 4.27 13.95
N ASP A 36 -5.04 5.09 13.56
CA ASP A 36 -5.09 5.88 12.32
C ASP A 36 -5.01 4.99 11.05
N LEU A 37 -4.48 3.77 11.17
CA LEU A 37 -4.38 2.81 10.07
C LEU A 37 -5.65 1.98 9.86
N GLU A 38 -6.50 1.85 10.88
CA GLU A 38 -7.69 1.00 10.82
C GLU A 38 -8.61 1.33 9.62
N PRO A 39 -8.93 2.61 9.31
CA PRO A 39 -9.75 2.95 8.15
C PRO A 39 -9.10 2.53 6.82
N ILE A 40 -7.78 2.65 6.70
CA ILE A 40 -7.04 2.28 5.49
C ILE A 40 -7.06 0.77 5.31
N LEU A 41 -6.77 0.02 6.37
CA LEU A 41 -6.78 -1.45 6.35
C LEU A 41 -8.19 -1.99 6.05
N SER A 42 -9.22 -1.36 6.63
CA SER A 42 -10.62 -1.67 6.37
C SER A 42 -10.99 -1.43 4.89
N MET A 43 -10.51 -0.34 4.29
CA MET A 43 -10.74 -0.05 2.88
C MET A 43 -10.14 -1.14 1.97
N VAL A 44 -8.92 -1.62 2.24
CA VAL A 44 -8.31 -2.73 1.49
C VAL A 44 -9.11 -4.03 1.67
N ALA A 45 -9.54 -4.31 2.90
CA ALA A 45 -10.34 -5.50 3.20
C ALA A 45 -11.68 -5.49 2.46
N ASN A 46 -12.36 -4.34 2.42
CA ASN A 46 -13.61 -4.16 1.68
C ASN A 46 -13.41 -4.32 0.16
N ALA A 47 -12.38 -3.68 -0.42
CA ALA A 47 -12.10 -3.84 -1.85
C ALA A 47 -11.76 -5.30 -2.23
N ARG A 48 -11.07 -6.02 -1.34
CA ARG A 48 -10.82 -7.45 -1.49
C ARG A 48 -12.11 -8.25 -1.47
N ALA A 49 -13.00 -7.98 -0.51
CA ALA A 49 -14.30 -8.63 -0.42
C ALA A 49 -15.13 -8.38 -1.67
N ASP A 50 -15.18 -7.13 -2.14
CA ASP A 50 -15.93 -6.72 -3.34
C ASP A 50 -15.46 -7.44 -4.61
N TYR A 51 -14.14 -7.60 -4.79
CA TYR A 51 -13.58 -8.35 -5.91
C TYR A 51 -13.96 -9.84 -5.85
N LEU A 52 -13.83 -10.46 -4.67
CA LEU A 52 -14.19 -11.86 -4.49
C LEU A 52 -15.69 -12.10 -4.67
N CYS A 53 -16.54 -11.22 -4.14
CA CYS A 53 -17.98 -11.27 -4.33
C CYS A 53 -18.36 -11.18 -5.82
N ALA A 54 -17.74 -10.27 -6.57
CA ALA A 54 -17.96 -10.16 -8.00
C ALA A 54 -17.55 -11.44 -8.76
N LEU A 55 -16.41 -12.05 -8.40
CA LEU A 55 -15.99 -13.32 -8.97
C LEU A 55 -17.02 -14.43 -8.72
N PHE A 56 -17.50 -14.57 -7.49
CA PHE A 56 -18.53 -15.56 -7.17
C PHE A 56 -19.86 -15.30 -7.89
N ALA A 57 -20.24 -14.03 -8.09
CA ALA A 57 -21.43 -13.68 -8.85
C ALA A 57 -21.37 -14.11 -10.33
N LEU A 58 -20.17 -14.30 -10.91
CA LEU A 58 -20.05 -14.84 -12.27
C LEU A 58 -20.48 -16.30 -12.37
N THR A 59 -20.47 -17.04 -11.26
CA THR A 59 -20.82 -18.46 -11.23
C THR A 59 -22.32 -18.73 -11.28
N THR A 60 -23.16 -17.70 -11.11
CA THR A 60 -24.62 -17.84 -11.09
C THR A 60 -25.27 -17.68 -12.48
N GLY A 61 -24.49 -17.54 -13.55
CA GLY A 61 -25.00 -17.36 -14.91
C GLY A 61 -25.17 -18.68 -15.69
N ASP A 62 -26.17 -18.72 -16.58
CA ASP A 62 -26.59 -19.92 -17.31
C ASP A 62 -25.59 -20.44 -18.37
N THR A 63 -24.63 -19.62 -18.81
CA THR A 63 -23.75 -19.92 -19.96
C THR A 63 -22.34 -20.37 -19.57
N GLY A 64 -21.99 -20.34 -18.27
CA GLY A 64 -20.66 -20.72 -17.77
C GLY A 64 -19.48 -19.82 -18.20
N ILE A 65 -19.74 -18.78 -19.01
CA ILE A 65 -18.75 -17.82 -19.48
C ILE A 65 -19.31 -16.41 -19.22
N PRO A 66 -18.55 -15.54 -18.52
CA PRO A 66 -18.99 -14.16 -18.28
C PRO A 66 -19.01 -13.35 -19.58
N ASN A 67 -19.97 -12.44 -19.69
CA ASN A 67 -20.03 -11.48 -20.78
C ASN A 67 -19.00 -10.34 -20.60
N GLU A 68 -18.89 -9.46 -21.59
CA GLU A 68 -17.91 -8.37 -21.58
C GLU A 68 -18.09 -7.44 -20.37
N ASP A 69 -19.32 -7.01 -20.08
CA ASP A 69 -19.62 -6.12 -18.94
C ASP A 69 -19.23 -6.75 -17.60
N GLN A 70 -19.48 -8.05 -17.43
CA GLN A 70 -19.10 -8.81 -16.26
C GLN A 70 -17.57 -8.90 -16.09
N VAL A 71 -16.85 -9.07 -17.20
CA VAL A 71 -15.38 -9.08 -17.19
C VAL A 71 -14.82 -7.70 -16.88
N GLU A 72 -15.40 -6.63 -17.44
CA GLU A 72 -15.01 -5.26 -17.15
C GLU A 72 -15.24 -4.89 -15.68
N GLU A 73 -16.40 -5.23 -15.11
CA GLU A 73 -16.69 -5.00 -13.70
C GLU A 73 -15.71 -5.73 -12.78
N LEU A 74 -15.41 -7.00 -13.09
CA LEU A 74 -14.43 -7.78 -12.35
C LEU A 74 -13.03 -7.14 -12.45
N ARG A 75 -12.65 -6.64 -13.62
CA ARG A 75 -11.37 -5.97 -13.84
C ARG A 75 -11.26 -4.68 -13.03
N LEU A 76 -12.30 -3.86 -13.01
CA LEU A 76 -12.33 -2.60 -12.24
C LEU A 76 -12.14 -2.87 -10.74
N ARG A 77 -12.89 -3.84 -10.18
CA ARG A 77 -12.75 -4.23 -8.78
C ARG A 77 -11.35 -4.73 -8.44
N ARG A 78 -10.75 -5.53 -9.33
CA ARG A 78 -9.36 -5.98 -9.19
C ARG A 78 -8.38 -4.81 -9.17
N GLN A 79 -8.53 -3.85 -10.10
CA GLN A 79 -7.65 -2.69 -10.18
C GLN A 79 -7.73 -1.83 -8.90
N THR A 80 -8.93 -1.59 -8.39
CA THR A 80 -9.12 -0.88 -7.11
C THR A 80 -8.43 -1.63 -5.97
N PHE A 81 -8.64 -2.93 -5.86
CA PHE A 81 -7.97 -3.74 -4.84
C PHE A 81 -6.44 -3.70 -4.95
N ASP A 82 -5.88 -3.89 -6.15
CA ASP A 82 -4.44 -3.91 -6.40
C ASP A 82 -3.78 -2.55 -6.10
N GLU A 83 -4.46 -1.45 -6.45
CA GLU A 83 -3.98 -0.09 -6.16
C GLU A 83 -3.94 0.17 -4.65
N LEU A 84 -4.99 -0.23 -3.93
CA LEU A 84 -5.05 -0.07 -2.48
C LEU A 84 -4.00 -0.91 -1.75
N VAL A 85 -3.73 -2.13 -2.20
CA VAL A 85 -2.63 -2.96 -1.69
C VAL A 85 -1.28 -2.28 -1.96
N SER A 86 -1.08 -1.76 -3.17
CA SER A 86 0.14 -1.04 -3.55
C SER A 86 0.37 0.19 -2.66
N ALA A 87 -0.70 0.95 -2.37
CA ALA A 87 -0.64 2.11 -1.50
C ALA A 87 -0.27 1.74 -0.06
N VAL A 88 -0.86 0.67 0.50
CA VAL A 88 -0.50 0.20 1.86
C VAL A 88 0.94 -0.29 1.92
N ASN A 89 1.42 -1.01 0.91
CA ASN A 89 2.83 -1.43 0.84
C ASN A 89 3.80 -0.23 0.77
N ALA A 90 3.40 0.84 0.09
CA ALA A 90 4.17 2.09 0.08
C ALA A 90 4.20 2.74 1.46
N LEU A 91 3.08 2.73 2.19
CA LEU A 91 3.00 3.23 3.57
C LEU A 91 3.86 2.39 4.53
N GLU A 92 3.84 1.07 4.42
CA GLU A 92 4.72 0.18 5.19
C GLU A 92 6.20 0.52 4.96
N THR A 93 6.57 0.80 3.71
CA THR A 93 7.94 1.22 3.37
C THR A 93 8.32 2.54 4.04
N VAL A 94 7.41 3.52 4.06
CA VAL A 94 7.60 4.82 4.74
C VAL A 94 7.85 4.61 6.24
N ILE A 95 7.08 3.73 6.87
CA ILE A 95 7.23 3.38 8.30
C ILE A 95 8.57 2.68 8.55
N GLN A 96 8.86 1.59 7.83
CA GLN A 96 10.07 0.77 8.01
C GLN A 96 11.36 1.58 7.78
N ARG A 97 11.32 2.56 6.88
CA ARG A 97 12.48 3.42 6.57
C ARG A 97 12.58 4.65 7.48
N GLY A 98 11.63 4.84 8.41
CA GLY A 98 11.62 5.97 9.34
C GLY A 98 11.43 7.32 8.63
N TYR A 99 10.63 7.33 7.57
CA TYR A 99 10.26 8.54 6.84
C TYR A 99 9.07 9.27 7.47
N LEU A 100 8.34 8.60 8.37
CA LEU A 100 7.21 9.15 9.11
C LEU A 100 7.41 8.89 10.60
N ASP A 101 7.03 9.84 11.44
CA ASP A 101 7.01 9.65 12.90
C ASP A 101 5.80 8.79 13.30
N VAL A 102 6.00 7.85 14.23
CA VAL A 102 5.00 6.85 14.63
C VAL A 102 4.80 6.91 16.14
N LYS A 103 3.54 7.01 16.58
CA LYS A 103 3.18 6.95 18.00
C LYS A 103 3.36 5.51 18.49
N ALA A 104 4.26 5.31 19.45
CA ALA A 104 4.33 4.04 20.14
C ALA A 104 3.03 3.81 20.92
N SER A 105 2.29 2.75 20.59
CA SER A 105 1.23 2.24 21.45
C SER A 105 1.87 1.77 22.75
N ARG A 106 1.76 2.55 23.83
CA ARG A 106 2.01 2.01 25.17
C ARG A 106 0.86 1.04 25.45
N GLY A 107 1.15 -0.26 25.35
CA GLY A 107 0.29 -1.30 25.91
C GLY A 107 0.20 -1.20 27.43
#